data_AF-A0A9D7RMC3-F1
#
_entry.id   AF-A0A9D7RMC3-F1
#
_cell.length_a   1.000
_cell.length_b   1.000
_cell.length_c   1.000
_cell.angle_alpha   90.00
_cell.angle_beta   90.00
_cell.angle_gamma   90.00
#
_symmetry.space_group_name_H-M   'P 1'
#
loop_
_entity.id
_entity.type
_entity.pdbx_description
1 polymer ?
#
loop_
_entity_poly.entity_id
_entity_poly.type
_entity_poly.pdbx_seq_one_letter_code
_entity_poly.pdbx_strand_id
1 'polypeptide(L)'
;MTGCDSPTAQPGIANSPRNLGQLQGNGARSEFEGQRLQIQGVVTGNFVKALGGFYLQDAVGEEDGDPATSDALFVAWPRDAQPTVRRGDRVHVNAVVREVGSGEQTQTQLQDAQIEVLGRAAAKAVVLSAPPANAADWERFENMWVRIDSPLSVTGNDGLLRYGELSVAFGTRLTAPTEAHPPGPEARALQADNARRSLTLDDARRSEYPEKLWFLPAVPSAEEPLRAGSLLSGVEGVLESRPWGWALQLTEALHVQSQAPRPAPPAPPNGLRVASFNVLNYFNGNGRGGDFPTERGARTAAELQRQRGKIITAITALQADIVALLEIENDGDGKHSAIAELVAALNQSLGDAGDYDWVRVGKDSGSDAIRVALIYRRQNVQMLGEPAVLKAAPFDDLHRVPLAQTFASTKNLQAFTVIANHWKSKGGCEEAEVAIAIRVTVRGAGMRRAWRQPVHWTVGSQATRRQQAMRAIW
;
A
#
# COMPACT_ATOMS: atom_id res chain seq x y z
N MET A 1 -8.22 74.11 9.93
CA MET A 1 -8.15 72.75 10.51
C MET A 1 -8.63 71.81 9.41
N THR A 2 -7.71 71.28 8.59
CA THR A 2 -7.12 69.92 8.71
C THR A 2 -8.19 68.83 8.60
N GLY A 3 -8.18 67.91 7.63
CA GLY A 3 -7.18 67.57 6.63
C GLY A 3 -7.78 66.73 5.51
N CYS A 4 -7.06 66.69 4.39
CA CYS A 4 -7.30 65.82 3.25
C CYS A 4 -6.93 64.38 3.63
N ASP A 5 -7.87 63.45 3.47
CA ASP A 5 -7.53 62.03 3.38
C ASP A 5 -7.10 61.74 1.95
N SER A 6 -5.79 61.59 1.77
CA SER A 6 -5.22 61.00 0.57
C SER A 6 -5.64 59.53 0.50
N PRO A 7 -6.05 59.00 -0.67
CA PRO A 7 -6.21 57.57 -0.83
C PRO A 7 -4.86 56.91 -0.54
N THR A 8 -4.84 55.99 0.41
CA THR A 8 -3.72 55.10 0.65
C THR A 8 -3.34 54.44 -0.66
N ALA A 9 -2.15 54.78 -1.17
CA ALA A 9 -1.58 54.12 -2.31
C ALA A 9 -1.53 52.61 -2.01
N GLN A 10 -2.11 51.82 -2.91
CA GLN A 10 -1.84 50.39 -2.94
C GLN A 10 -0.32 50.20 -2.98
N PRO A 11 0.26 49.32 -2.15
CA PRO A 11 1.67 48.98 -2.28
C PRO A 11 1.91 48.55 -3.73
N GLY A 12 2.90 49.20 -4.35
CA GLY A 12 3.13 49.12 -5.78
C GLY A 12 3.27 47.69 -6.28
N ILE A 13 2.62 47.43 -7.41
CA ILE A 13 2.83 46.26 -8.26
C ILE A 13 4.27 46.35 -8.80
N ALA A 14 5.22 45.86 -8.02
CA ALA A 14 6.59 45.66 -8.45
C ALA A 14 6.84 44.15 -8.43
N ASN A 15 6.51 43.54 -9.57
CA ASN A 15 6.71 42.13 -9.98
C ASN A 15 5.49 41.21 -9.86
N SER A 16 4.46 41.41 -10.68
CA SER A 16 3.58 40.29 -11.06
C SER A 16 4.40 39.22 -11.78
N PRO A 17 4.14 37.93 -11.55
CA PRO A 17 4.88 36.86 -12.21
C PRO A 17 4.62 36.93 -13.72
N ARG A 18 5.66 36.73 -14.52
CA ARG A 18 5.56 36.76 -15.98
C ARG A 18 5.12 35.43 -16.57
N ASN A 19 5.37 34.35 -15.85
CA ASN A 19 5.10 32.97 -16.25
C ASN A 19 4.74 32.11 -15.04
N LEU A 20 4.40 30.85 -15.28
CA LEU A 20 3.91 29.94 -14.24
C LEU A 20 5.03 29.53 -13.27
N GLY A 21 6.26 29.37 -13.77
CA GLY A 21 7.46 29.12 -12.95
C GLY A 21 7.64 30.14 -11.82
N GLN A 22 7.59 31.42 -12.17
CA GLN A 22 7.67 32.52 -11.19
C GLN A 22 6.46 32.55 -10.25
N LEU A 23 5.28 32.16 -10.71
CA LEU A 23 4.07 32.14 -9.89
C LEU A 23 4.15 31.04 -8.83
N GLN A 24 4.53 29.82 -9.22
CA GLN A 24 4.77 28.72 -8.27
C GLN A 24 5.88 29.09 -7.28
N GLY A 25 7.03 29.53 -7.81
CA GLY A 25 8.24 29.77 -7.02
C GLY A 25 8.97 28.48 -6.64
N ASN A 26 9.98 28.62 -5.76
CA ASN A 26 10.88 27.53 -5.34
C ASN A 26 10.53 26.95 -3.95
N GLY A 27 9.48 27.45 -3.32
CA GLY A 27 8.96 26.96 -2.05
C GLY A 27 7.70 26.14 -2.24
N ALA A 28 7.24 25.49 -1.17
CA ALA A 28 5.99 24.73 -1.16
C ALA A 28 4.71 25.59 -1.23
N ARG A 29 4.85 26.92 -1.21
CA ARG A 29 3.76 27.89 -1.29
C ARG A 29 4.18 29.08 -2.14
N SER A 30 3.24 29.57 -2.94
CA SER A 30 3.46 30.76 -3.77
C SER A 30 3.51 32.04 -2.93
N GLU A 31 4.47 32.93 -3.23
CA GLU A 31 4.51 34.29 -2.67
C GLU A 31 3.32 35.16 -3.12
N PHE A 32 2.57 34.70 -4.13
CA PHE A 32 1.40 35.37 -4.68
C PHE A 32 0.08 34.88 -4.08
N GLU A 33 0.09 34.00 -3.08
CA GLU A 33 -1.11 33.49 -2.43
C GLU A 33 -2.08 34.62 -2.05
N GLY A 34 -3.36 34.46 -2.41
CA GLY A 34 -4.39 35.46 -2.14
C GLY A 34 -4.54 36.54 -3.22
N GLN A 35 -3.54 36.73 -4.08
CA GLN A 35 -3.55 37.75 -5.11
C GLN A 35 -4.31 37.29 -6.36
N ARG A 36 -4.99 38.23 -7.02
CA ARG A 36 -5.60 38.01 -8.35
C ARG A 36 -4.61 38.46 -9.41
N LEU A 37 -4.22 37.55 -10.29
CA LEU A 37 -3.20 37.75 -11.30
C LEU A 37 -3.67 37.29 -12.68
N GLN A 38 -3.00 37.81 -13.70
CA GLN A 38 -3.15 37.43 -15.10
C GLN A 38 -1.94 36.65 -15.54
N ILE A 39 -2.15 35.43 -16.04
CA ILE A 39 -1.09 34.55 -16.52
C ILE A 39 -1.52 33.83 -17.79
N GLN A 40 -0.56 33.49 -18.64
CA GLN A 40 -0.81 32.69 -19.83
C GLN A 40 -0.14 31.32 -19.69
N GLY A 41 -0.64 30.37 -20.45
CA GLY A 41 0.03 29.09 -20.61
C GLY A 41 -0.71 28.20 -21.60
N VAL A 42 -0.25 26.97 -21.71
CA VAL A 42 -0.78 25.94 -22.59
C VAL A 42 -1.41 24.84 -21.75
N VAL A 43 -2.64 24.45 -22.11
CA VAL A 43 -3.32 23.35 -21.43
C VAL A 43 -2.59 22.04 -21.74
N THR A 44 -2.08 21.36 -20.73
CA THR A 44 -1.35 20.08 -20.88
C THR A 44 -2.20 18.88 -20.50
N GLY A 45 -3.17 19.04 -19.60
CA GLY A 45 -4.13 18.00 -19.22
C GLY A 45 -5.51 18.58 -18.91
N ASN A 46 -6.54 18.13 -19.63
CA ASN A 46 -7.93 18.52 -19.32
C ASN A 46 -8.60 17.43 -18.48
N PHE A 47 -8.79 17.73 -17.19
CA PHE A 47 -9.46 16.86 -16.24
C PHE A 47 -10.74 17.50 -15.68
N VAL A 48 -11.37 18.42 -16.41
CA VAL A 48 -12.51 19.21 -15.93
C VAL A 48 -13.67 18.31 -15.49
N LYS A 49 -13.92 17.23 -16.23
CA LYS A 49 -14.97 16.25 -15.91
C LYS A 49 -14.62 15.32 -14.74
N ALA A 50 -13.33 15.18 -14.40
CA ALA A 50 -12.84 14.21 -13.44
C ALA A 50 -12.37 14.85 -12.13
N LEU A 51 -11.44 15.79 -12.22
CA LEU A 51 -10.76 16.46 -11.11
C LEU A 51 -11.27 17.89 -10.88
N GLY A 52 -12.17 18.40 -11.73
CA GLY A 52 -12.77 19.74 -11.56
C GLY A 52 -11.87 20.89 -12.02
N GLY A 53 -10.96 20.63 -12.96
CA GLY A 53 -10.07 21.63 -13.53
C GLY A 53 -9.15 21.07 -14.61
N PHE A 54 -8.18 21.86 -15.04
CA PHE A 54 -7.18 21.46 -16.03
C PHE A 54 -5.80 21.97 -15.62
N TYR A 55 -4.75 21.34 -16.13
CA TYR A 55 -3.38 21.75 -15.90
C TYR A 55 -2.90 22.67 -17.02
N LEU A 56 -2.24 23.74 -16.60
CA LEU A 56 -1.64 24.76 -17.44
C LEU A 56 -0.14 24.71 -17.24
N GLN A 57 0.63 24.75 -18.33
CA GLN A 57 2.09 24.80 -18.29
C GLN A 57 2.60 25.91 -19.23
N ASP A 58 3.76 26.49 -18.94
CA ASP A 58 4.35 27.50 -19.81
C ASP A 58 4.57 26.96 -21.24
N ALA A 59 4.44 27.86 -22.21
CA ALA A 59 4.69 27.53 -23.60
C ALA A 59 6.20 27.40 -23.85
N VAL A 60 6.57 26.64 -24.88
CA VAL A 60 7.98 26.50 -25.28
C VAL A 60 8.61 27.88 -25.54
N GLY A 61 9.65 28.21 -24.78
CA GLY A 61 10.38 29.47 -24.84
C GLY A 61 9.83 30.58 -23.92
N GLU A 62 8.82 30.29 -23.11
CA GLU A 62 8.21 31.22 -22.14
C GLU A 62 8.45 30.80 -20.67
N GLU A 63 9.13 29.67 -20.44
CA GLU A 63 9.55 29.18 -19.12
C GLU A 63 10.47 30.18 -18.40
N ASP A 64 10.56 30.12 -17.08
CA ASP A 64 11.43 31.04 -16.31
C ASP A 64 12.93 30.69 -16.40
N GLY A 65 13.23 29.47 -16.88
CA GLY A 65 14.58 28.95 -17.02
C GLY A 65 15.21 28.49 -15.70
N ASP A 66 14.45 28.47 -14.59
CA ASP A 66 14.90 27.95 -13.31
C ASP A 66 14.50 26.46 -13.16
N PRO A 67 15.46 25.51 -13.19
CA PRO A 67 15.16 24.10 -13.04
C PRO A 67 14.70 23.70 -11.62
N ALA A 68 14.61 24.65 -10.68
CA ALA A 68 14.10 24.44 -9.33
C ALA A 68 12.62 24.81 -9.15
N THR A 69 11.99 25.49 -10.12
CA THR A 69 10.57 25.86 -10.09
C THR A 69 9.76 24.97 -11.03
N SER A 70 8.47 24.83 -10.76
CA SER A 70 7.55 24.20 -11.70
C SER A 70 6.94 25.24 -12.63
N ASP A 71 7.07 25.04 -13.94
CA ASP A 71 6.42 25.87 -14.96
C ASP A 71 4.93 25.54 -15.16
N ALA A 72 4.26 24.92 -14.17
CA ALA A 72 2.87 24.48 -14.31
C ALA A 72 2.01 24.69 -13.07
N LEU A 73 0.71 24.91 -13.29
CA LEU A 73 -0.31 25.06 -12.25
C LEU A 73 -1.59 24.33 -12.60
N PHE A 74 -2.33 23.91 -11.58
CA PHE A 74 -3.72 23.48 -11.74
C PHE A 74 -4.67 24.68 -11.73
N VAL A 75 -5.60 24.71 -12.68
CA VAL A 75 -6.66 25.71 -12.79
C VAL A 75 -8.00 25.05 -12.46
N ALA A 76 -8.59 25.43 -11.34
CA ALA A 76 -9.94 25.02 -10.99
C ALA A 76 -10.94 25.58 -12.00
N TRP A 77 -11.69 24.69 -12.65
CA TRP A 77 -12.60 25.04 -13.73
C TRP A 77 -13.86 24.17 -13.68
N PRO A 78 -15.05 24.76 -13.41
CA PRO A 78 -16.28 23.99 -13.27
C PRO A 78 -16.64 23.18 -14.51
N ARG A 79 -17.30 22.04 -14.30
CA ARG A 79 -17.65 21.07 -15.37
C ARG A 79 -18.38 21.67 -16.57
N ASP A 80 -19.25 22.64 -16.30
CA ASP A 80 -20.13 23.26 -17.30
C ASP A 80 -19.70 24.69 -17.65
N ALA A 81 -18.51 25.13 -17.21
CA ALA A 81 -17.98 26.46 -17.50
C ALA A 81 -17.55 26.60 -18.97
N GLN A 82 -17.67 27.82 -19.49
CA GLN A 82 -17.24 28.21 -20.82
C GLN A 82 -16.09 29.22 -20.74
N PRO A 83 -15.10 29.17 -21.63
CA PRO A 83 -14.98 28.26 -22.78
C PRO A 83 -14.59 26.82 -22.40
N THR A 84 -14.87 25.86 -23.29
CA THR A 84 -14.27 24.51 -23.20
C THR A 84 -12.81 24.56 -23.64
N VAL A 85 -11.91 24.00 -22.84
CA VAL A 85 -10.47 23.92 -23.15
C VAL A 85 -10.03 22.53 -23.59
N ARG A 86 -8.93 22.44 -24.34
CA ARG A 86 -8.35 21.19 -24.86
C ARG A 86 -6.84 21.24 -24.74
N ARG A 87 -6.19 20.07 -24.62
CA ARG A 87 -4.72 19.97 -24.63
C ARG A 87 -4.14 20.71 -25.84
N GLY A 88 -3.15 21.58 -25.61
CA GLY A 88 -2.51 22.45 -26.59
C GLY A 88 -3.21 23.79 -26.86
N ASP A 89 -4.33 24.09 -26.21
CA ASP A 89 -4.91 25.43 -26.23
C ASP A 89 -4.01 26.38 -25.43
N ARG A 90 -3.65 27.51 -26.03
CA ARG A 90 -3.05 28.62 -25.30
C ARG A 90 -4.18 29.43 -24.67
N VAL A 91 -4.12 29.66 -23.37
CA VAL A 91 -5.15 30.38 -22.64
C VAL A 91 -4.54 31.53 -21.85
N HIS A 92 -5.32 32.59 -21.71
CA HIS A 92 -5.12 33.64 -20.73
C HIS A 92 -6.06 33.37 -19.55
N VAL A 93 -5.49 33.35 -18.35
CA VAL A 93 -6.20 33.07 -17.10
C VAL A 93 -6.07 34.27 -16.17
N ASN A 94 -7.21 34.87 -15.82
CA ASN A 94 -7.31 35.84 -14.73
C ASN A 94 -7.94 35.15 -13.51
N ALA A 95 -7.13 34.82 -12.51
CA ALA A 95 -7.54 33.98 -11.39
C ALA A 95 -6.90 34.43 -10.09
N VAL A 96 -7.40 33.90 -8.98
CA VAL A 96 -6.81 34.10 -7.65
C VAL A 96 -5.91 32.92 -7.33
N VAL A 97 -4.69 33.20 -6.88
CA VAL A 97 -3.74 32.18 -6.41
C VAL A 97 -4.20 31.66 -5.04
N ARG A 98 -4.23 30.34 -4.89
CA ARG A 98 -4.67 29.64 -3.69
C ARG A 98 -3.75 28.47 -3.40
N GLU A 99 -3.52 28.24 -2.11
CA GLU A 99 -2.90 27.02 -1.62
C GLU A 99 -3.98 26.04 -1.16
N VAL A 100 -4.00 24.85 -1.77
CA VAL A 100 -4.96 23.79 -1.44
C VAL A 100 -4.24 22.64 -0.79
N GLY A 101 -4.63 22.29 0.44
CA GLY A 101 -3.96 21.27 1.24
C GLY A 101 -3.84 21.69 2.70
N SER A 102 -2.90 21.10 3.44
CA SER A 102 -2.62 21.48 4.83
C SER A 102 -1.14 21.33 5.19
N GLY A 103 -0.66 22.17 6.11
CA GLY A 103 0.75 22.18 6.51
C GLY A 103 1.67 22.62 5.37
N GLU A 104 2.76 21.88 5.18
CA GLU A 104 3.73 22.06 4.07
C GLU A 104 3.36 21.24 2.83
N GLN A 105 2.23 20.51 2.86
CA GLN A 105 1.72 19.71 1.74
C GLN A 105 0.56 20.45 1.08
N THR A 106 0.85 21.63 0.55
CA THR A 106 -0.08 22.45 -0.22
C THR A 106 0.28 22.37 -1.70
N GLN A 107 -0.74 22.47 -2.54
CA GLN A 107 -0.58 22.64 -3.98
C GLN A 107 -1.02 24.05 -4.34
N THR A 108 -0.16 24.78 -5.05
CA THR A 108 -0.52 26.08 -5.62
C THR A 108 -1.50 25.87 -6.79
N GLN A 109 -2.64 26.55 -6.74
CA GLN A 109 -3.71 26.47 -7.74
C GLN A 109 -4.25 27.84 -8.11
N LEU A 110 -4.85 27.92 -9.30
CA LEU A 110 -5.60 29.08 -9.77
C LEU A 110 -7.11 28.82 -9.62
N GLN A 111 -7.79 29.67 -8.84
CA GLN A 111 -9.24 29.58 -8.58
C GLN A 111 -9.97 30.87 -8.96
N ASP A 112 -11.31 30.83 -9.00
CA ASP A 112 -12.15 31.95 -9.43
C ASP A 112 -11.68 32.55 -10.78
N ALA A 113 -11.33 31.64 -11.70
CA ALA A 113 -10.71 31.95 -12.96
C ALA A 113 -11.70 32.58 -13.96
N GLN A 114 -11.21 33.49 -14.78
CA GLN A 114 -11.80 33.90 -16.05
C GLN A 114 -10.82 33.48 -17.15
N ILE A 115 -11.32 32.80 -18.19
CA ILE A 115 -10.49 32.20 -19.23
C ILE A 115 -10.83 32.76 -20.60
N GLU A 116 -9.79 33.12 -21.33
CA GLU A 116 -9.84 33.43 -22.76
C GLU A 116 -8.92 32.46 -23.52
N VAL A 117 -9.43 31.82 -24.57
CA VAL A 117 -8.62 30.96 -25.45
C VAL A 117 -7.99 31.82 -26.54
N LEU A 118 -6.66 31.89 -26.54
CA LEU A 118 -5.87 32.72 -27.45
C LEU A 118 -5.48 32.00 -28.75
N GLY A 119 -5.70 30.68 -28.83
CA GLY A 119 -5.34 29.85 -29.97
C GLY A 119 -4.61 28.59 -29.54
N ARG A 120 -3.60 28.17 -30.30
CA ARG A 120 -2.83 26.95 -30.08
C ARG A 120 -1.37 27.28 -29.85
N ALA A 121 -0.73 26.56 -28.94
CA ALA A 121 0.71 26.62 -28.71
C ALA A 121 1.23 25.26 -28.25
N ALA A 122 2.55 25.09 -28.24
CA ALA A 122 3.19 23.90 -27.73
C ALA A 122 3.70 24.12 -26.30
N ALA A 123 3.50 23.13 -25.44
CA ALA A 123 4.27 22.92 -24.21
C ALA A 123 5.09 21.65 -24.37
N LYS A 124 6.12 21.47 -23.54
CA LYS A 124 7.03 20.33 -23.61
C LYS A 124 6.89 19.45 -22.37
N ALA A 125 6.82 18.12 -22.58
CA ALA A 125 6.89 17.19 -21.47
C ALA A 125 8.28 17.25 -20.79
N VAL A 126 8.28 17.22 -19.46
CA VAL A 126 9.47 16.89 -18.67
C VAL A 126 9.75 15.40 -18.86
N VAL A 127 10.93 15.08 -19.40
CA VAL A 127 11.32 13.69 -19.67
C VAL A 127 12.23 13.19 -18.56
N LEU A 128 11.79 12.16 -17.84
CA LEU A 128 12.54 11.54 -16.76
C LEU A 128 12.99 10.12 -17.15
N SER A 129 14.28 9.87 -17.06
CA SER A 129 14.87 8.52 -17.18
C SER A 129 15.35 7.96 -15.84
N ALA A 130 15.31 8.78 -14.79
CA ALA A 130 15.75 8.47 -13.44
C ALA A 130 14.92 9.27 -12.42
N PRO A 131 14.81 8.79 -11.17
CA PRO A 131 14.15 9.53 -10.11
C PRO A 131 14.98 10.77 -9.71
N PRO A 132 14.35 11.83 -9.17
CA PRO A 132 15.03 12.99 -8.61
C PRO A 132 15.97 12.59 -7.46
N ALA A 133 17.04 13.36 -7.24
CA ALA A 133 18.10 13.03 -6.28
C ALA A 133 17.56 12.82 -4.84
N ASN A 134 16.55 13.60 -4.45
CA ASN A 134 15.83 13.47 -3.19
C ASN A 134 14.32 13.43 -3.43
N ALA A 135 13.56 12.95 -2.45
CA ALA A 135 12.10 12.89 -2.56
C ALA A 135 11.44 14.28 -2.64
N ALA A 136 12.05 15.30 -2.02
CA ALA A 136 11.59 16.68 -2.10
C ALA A 136 11.80 17.30 -3.50
N ASP A 137 12.75 16.79 -4.29
CA ASP A 137 13.07 17.35 -5.61
C ASP A 137 12.01 16.99 -6.67
N TRP A 138 10.97 16.23 -6.31
CA TRP A 138 9.76 16.07 -7.12
C TRP A 138 8.93 17.36 -7.18
N GLU A 139 9.04 18.23 -6.17
CA GLU A 139 8.30 19.50 -6.05
C GLU A 139 8.43 20.37 -7.30
N ARG A 140 9.65 20.48 -7.84
CA ARG A 140 9.93 21.27 -9.07
C ARG A 140 9.24 20.74 -10.33
N PHE A 141 8.57 19.58 -10.25
CA PHE A 141 7.80 18.99 -11.35
C PHE A 141 6.30 18.99 -11.06
N GLU A 142 5.85 19.53 -9.93
CA GLU A 142 4.44 19.56 -9.55
C GLU A 142 3.60 20.17 -10.67
N ASN A 143 2.44 19.60 -11.00
CA ASN A 143 1.53 20.05 -12.07
C ASN A 143 2.08 19.94 -13.50
N MET A 144 3.37 19.61 -13.69
CA MET A 144 3.97 19.54 -15.02
C MET A 144 3.54 18.27 -15.75
N TRP A 145 3.48 18.36 -17.07
CA TRP A 145 3.37 17.19 -17.93
C TRP A 145 4.69 16.42 -17.93
N VAL A 146 4.66 15.19 -17.41
CA VAL A 146 5.83 14.32 -17.24
C VAL A 146 5.69 13.07 -18.12
N ARG A 147 6.79 12.70 -18.78
CA ARG A 147 6.95 11.44 -19.51
C ARG A 147 8.14 10.68 -18.93
N ILE A 148 7.93 9.41 -18.56
CA ILE A 148 8.96 8.56 -17.99
C ILE A 148 9.45 7.56 -19.04
N ASP A 149 10.71 7.71 -19.46
CA ASP A 149 11.32 6.91 -20.54
C ASP A 149 12.01 5.63 -20.04
N SER A 150 12.14 5.48 -18.73
CA SER A 150 12.63 4.25 -18.10
C SER A 150 11.47 3.32 -17.72
N PRO A 151 11.61 1.99 -17.87
CA PRO A 151 10.65 1.06 -17.31
C PRO A 151 10.48 1.24 -15.79
N LEU A 152 9.24 1.17 -15.31
CA LEU A 152 8.92 1.22 -13.89
C LEU A 152 8.51 -0.17 -13.39
N SER A 153 8.97 -0.54 -12.20
CA SER A 153 8.53 -1.77 -11.53
C SER A 153 7.22 -1.55 -10.80
N VAL A 154 6.25 -2.44 -10.96
CA VAL A 154 5.05 -2.48 -10.12
C VAL A 154 5.45 -2.86 -8.69
N THR A 155 5.10 -2.02 -7.71
CA THR A 155 5.38 -2.24 -6.28
C THR A 155 4.12 -2.57 -5.48
N GLY A 156 2.94 -2.19 -5.98
CA GLY A 156 1.65 -2.46 -5.34
C GLY A 156 0.47 -2.26 -6.30
N ASN A 157 -0.61 -2.99 -6.06
CA ASN A 157 -1.83 -2.98 -6.88
C ASN A 157 -3.12 -3.03 -6.05
N ASP A 158 -3.03 -2.76 -4.75
CA ASP A 158 -4.16 -2.80 -3.81
C ASP A 158 -5.17 -1.68 -4.06
N GLY A 159 -4.71 -0.52 -4.55
CA GLY A 159 -5.57 0.58 -5.00
C GLY A 159 -6.20 0.35 -6.37
N LEU A 160 -5.75 -0.64 -7.15
CA LEU A 160 -6.07 -0.72 -8.58
C LEU A 160 -7.57 -0.88 -8.85
N LEU A 161 -8.19 -1.90 -8.25
CA LEU A 161 -9.59 -2.23 -8.54
C LEU A 161 -10.58 -1.29 -7.85
N ARG A 162 -10.14 -0.55 -6.83
CA ARG A 162 -11.01 0.37 -6.08
C ARG A 162 -10.85 1.82 -6.55
N TYR A 163 -9.63 2.27 -6.76
CA TYR A 163 -9.31 3.67 -7.04
C TYR A 163 -8.68 3.87 -8.43
N GLY A 164 -8.40 2.80 -9.18
CA GLY A 164 -7.66 2.94 -10.44
C GLY A 164 -6.16 3.21 -10.24
N GLU A 165 -5.63 2.99 -9.04
CA GLU A 165 -4.27 3.36 -8.66
C GLU A 165 -3.27 2.19 -8.71
N LEU A 166 -2.07 2.43 -9.25
CA LEU A 166 -0.92 1.52 -9.19
C LEU A 166 0.26 2.16 -8.49
N SER A 167 0.82 1.48 -7.49
CA SER A 167 2.13 1.87 -6.95
C SER A 167 3.23 1.31 -7.84
N VAL A 168 4.15 2.19 -8.25
CA VAL A 168 5.31 1.85 -9.08
C VAL A 168 6.58 2.46 -8.51
N ALA A 169 7.73 2.02 -8.99
CA ALA A 169 9.00 2.66 -8.67
C ALA A 169 9.99 2.62 -9.81
N PHE A 170 10.87 3.62 -9.85
CA PHE A 170 12.07 3.58 -10.68
C PHE A 170 12.99 2.42 -10.26
N GLY A 171 13.53 1.71 -11.24
CA GLY A 171 14.39 0.56 -10.99
C GLY A 171 13.58 -0.67 -10.54
N THR A 172 14.05 -1.34 -9.49
CA THR A 172 13.43 -2.57 -8.95
C THR A 172 12.29 -2.28 -7.98
N ARG A 173 11.59 -3.35 -7.57
CA ARG A 173 10.67 -3.29 -6.43
C ARG A 173 11.32 -2.68 -5.18
N LEU A 174 10.54 -1.92 -4.43
CA LEU A 174 10.93 -1.35 -3.15
C LEU A 174 10.86 -2.43 -2.06
N THR A 175 11.89 -2.47 -1.21
CA THR A 175 11.95 -3.34 -0.04
C THR A 175 11.62 -2.51 1.19
N ALA A 176 10.83 -3.07 2.12
CA ALA A 176 10.58 -2.39 3.39
C ALA A 176 11.90 -2.17 4.13
N PRO A 177 12.21 -0.96 4.62
CA PRO A 177 13.55 -0.67 5.13
C PRO A 177 14.02 -1.60 6.24
N THR A 178 13.09 -1.94 7.15
CA THR A 178 13.38 -2.80 8.30
C THR A 178 13.35 -4.31 8.01
N GLU A 179 13.04 -4.69 6.77
CA GLU A 179 13.20 -6.06 6.26
C GLU A 179 14.66 -6.30 5.82
N ALA A 180 15.29 -5.26 5.27
CA ALA A 180 16.68 -5.30 4.79
C ALA A 180 17.69 -4.96 5.89
N HIS A 181 17.38 -3.98 6.76
CA HIS A 181 18.28 -3.46 7.77
C HIS A 181 17.61 -3.38 9.15
N PRO A 182 18.36 -3.50 10.27
CA PRO A 182 17.82 -3.13 11.58
C PRO A 182 17.45 -1.63 11.61
N PRO A 183 16.59 -1.18 12.55
CA PRO A 183 16.35 0.25 12.76
C PRO A 183 17.67 1.00 12.98
N GLY A 184 17.92 2.04 12.17
CA GLY A 184 19.21 2.71 12.16
C GLY A 184 19.43 3.57 10.91
N PRO A 185 20.65 4.12 10.74
CA PRO A 185 21.02 4.94 9.59
C PRO A 185 20.75 4.26 8.24
N GLU A 186 21.03 2.97 8.10
CA GLU A 186 20.85 2.20 6.86
C GLU A 186 19.37 2.04 6.50
N ALA A 187 18.51 1.77 7.50
CA ALA A 187 17.07 1.73 7.28
C ALA A 187 16.52 3.11 6.88
N ARG A 188 17.02 4.20 7.49
CA ARG A 188 16.63 5.57 7.08
C ARG A 188 17.11 5.92 5.67
N ALA A 189 18.31 5.49 5.29
CA ALA A 189 18.84 5.69 3.94
C ALA A 189 18.01 4.93 2.90
N LEU A 190 17.65 3.67 3.17
CA LEU A 190 16.76 2.90 2.29
C LEU A 190 15.35 3.49 2.24
N GLN A 191 14.85 4.08 3.34
CA GLN A 191 13.58 4.80 3.32
C GLN A 191 13.62 6.05 2.43
N ALA A 192 14.69 6.83 2.50
CA ALA A 192 14.88 7.99 1.63
C ALA A 192 15.00 7.60 0.16
N ASP A 193 15.73 6.51 -0.16
CA ASP A 193 15.80 5.99 -1.53
C ASP A 193 14.45 5.48 -2.04
N ASN A 194 13.69 4.77 -1.20
CA ASN A 194 12.34 4.34 -1.56
C ASN A 194 11.42 5.54 -1.84
N ALA A 195 11.49 6.58 -1.00
CA ALA A 195 10.65 7.78 -1.14
C ALA A 195 10.91 8.52 -2.45
N ARG A 196 12.17 8.71 -2.84
CA ARG A 196 12.50 9.41 -4.10
C ARG A 196 12.14 8.60 -5.35
N ARG A 197 12.07 7.27 -5.24
CA ARG A 197 11.81 6.33 -6.35
C ARG A 197 10.34 5.99 -6.56
N SER A 198 9.50 6.19 -5.56
CA SER A 198 8.10 5.76 -5.55
C SER A 198 7.20 6.75 -6.27
N LEU A 199 6.25 6.23 -7.05
CA LEU A 199 5.16 7.00 -7.66
C LEU A 199 3.86 6.19 -7.58
N THR A 200 2.74 6.89 -7.48
CA THR A 200 1.42 6.30 -7.77
C THR A 200 1.02 6.69 -9.18
N LEU A 201 0.61 5.74 -10.01
CA LEU A 201 -0.06 6.01 -11.28
C LEU A 201 -1.57 5.99 -11.05
N ASP A 202 -2.26 7.03 -11.48
CA ASP A 202 -3.68 7.24 -11.22
C ASP A 202 -4.46 7.33 -12.54
N ASP A 203 -5.70 6.85 -12.54
CA ASP A 203 -6.55 6.81 -13.73
C ASP A 203 -7.33 8.11 -13.98
N ALA A 204 -7.05 9.12 -13.16
CA ALA A 204 -7.66 10.43 -13.13
C ALA A 204 -9.17 10.38 -12.99
N ARG A 205 -9.69 9.59 -12.04
CA ARG A 205 -11.11 9.56 -11.67
C ARG A 205 -11.27 9.61 -10.16
N ARG A 206 -12.37 10.24 -9.73
CA ARG A 206 -12.76 10.30 -8.30
C ARG A 206 -13.71 9.17 -7.87
N SER A 207 -14.25 8.41 -8.81
CA SER A 207 -15.19 7.33 -8.55
C SER A 207 -14.49 6.08 -8.04
N GLU A 208 -15.07 5.42 -7.04
CA GLU A 208 -14.59 4.09 -6.64
C GLU A 208 -15.12 2.99 -7.57
N TYR A 209 -14.38 1.89 -7.64
CA TYR A 209 -14.66 0.67 -8.40
C TYR A 209 -14.91 0.95 -9.91
N PRO A 210 -13.94 1.53 -10.62
CA PRO A 210 -14.10 1.82 -12.03
C PRO A 210 -14.36 0.53 -12.83
N GLU A 211 -15.43 0.52 -13.64
CA GLU A 211 -15.77 -0.64 -14.48
C GLU A 211 -14.68 -0.96 -15.52
N LYS A 212 -13.90 0.05 -15.93
CA LYS A 212 -12.81 -0.06 -16.89
C LYS A 212 -11.57 0.61 -16.32
N LEU A 213 -10.43 -0.05 -16.45
CA LEU A 213 -9.11 0.51 -16.20
C LEU A 213 -8.51 0.92 -17.55
N TRP A 214 -8.85 2.11 -18.05
CA TRP A 214 -8.57 2.53 -19.43
C TRP A 214 -7.07 2.52 -19.79
N PHE A 215 -6.22 2.68 -18.77
CA PHE A 215 -4.78 2.72 -18.88
C PHE A 215 -4.12 1.34 -18.89
N LEU A 216 -4.89 0.25 -18.72
CA LEU A 216 -4.42 -1.13 -18.86
C LEU A 216 -5.11 -1.79 -20.05
N PRO A 217 -4.44 -2.76 -20.72
CA PRO A 217 -5.04 -3.48 -21.84
C PRO A 217 -6.27 -4.32 -21.43
N ALA A 218 -6.29 -4.79 -20.17
CA ALA A 218 -7.39 -5.52 -19.57
C ALA A 218 -7.39 -5.33 -18.04
N VAL A 219 -8.54 -5.56 -17.42
CA VAL A 219 -8.64 -5.62 -15.96
C VAL A 219 -7.98 -6.91 -15.47
N PRO A 220 -6.98 -6.86 -14.56
CA PRO A 220 -6.28 -8.06 -14.11
C PRO A 220 -7.20 -9.12 -13.49
N SER A 221 -6.95 -10.39 -13.80
CA SER A 221 -7.69 -11.54 -13.26
C SER A 221 -6.76 -12.52 -12.53
N ALA A 222 -7.31 -13.65 -12.06
CA ALA A 222 -6.49 -14.71 -11.47
C ALA A 222 -5.61 -15.42 -12.52
N GLU A 223 -6.11 -15.51 -13.75
CA GLU A 223 -5.46 -16.10 -14.93
C GLU A 223 -4.43 -15.14 -15.53
N GLU A 224 -4.78 -13.85 -15.60
CA GLU A 224 -3.94 -12.78 -16.12
C GLU A 224 -3.70 -11.67 -15.06
N PRO A 225 -2.94 -11.98 -13.99
CA PRO A 225 -2.70 -11.00 -12.93
C PRO A 225 -1.65 -9.98 -13.35
N LEU A 226 -1.70 -8.79 -12.76
CA LEU A 226 -0.59 -7.84 -12.75
C LEU A 226 0.24 -8.04 -11.47
N ARG A 227 1.37 -8.74 -11.59
CA ARG A 227 2.21 -9.11 -10.44
C ARG A 227 3.13 -7.97 -9.99
N ALA A 228 3.35 -7.85 -8.69
CA ALA A 228 4.39 -6.97 -8.17
C ALA A 228 5.77 -7.42 -8.66
N GLY A 229 6.51 -6.51 -9.29
CA GLY A 229 7.77 -6.75 -9.99
C GLY A 229 7.63 -6.82 -11.50
N SER A 230 6.41 -6.74 -12.04
CA SER A 230 6.19 -6.56 -13.48
C SER A 230 6.72 -5.19 -13.91
N LEU A 231 7.18 -5.09 -15.15
CA LEU A 231 7.71 -3.84 -15.73
C LEU A 231 6.65 -3.18 -16.61
N LEU A 232 6.51 -1.87 -16.42
CA LEU A 232 5.61 -1.00 -17.17
C LEU A 232 6.40 0.03 -17.96
N SER A 233 5.91 0.38 -19.14
CA SER A 233 6.43 1.47 -19.98
C SER A 233 5.28 2.29 -20.56
N GLY A 234 5.60 3.39 -21.26
CA GLY A 234 4.58 4.32 -21.77
C GLY A 234 3.94 5.16 -20.67
N VAL A 235 4.68 5.42 -19.59
CA VAL A 235 4.19 6.16 -18.43
C VAL A 235 4.26 7.65 -18.73
N GLU A 236 3.10 8.27 -18.93
CA GLU A 236 2.95 9.69 -19.25
C GLU A 236 1.70 10.26 -18.56
N GLY A 237 1.82 11.45 -18.00
CA GLY A 237 0.73 12.10 -17.30
C GLY A 237 1.12 13.43 -16.68
N VAL A 238 0.29 13.94 -15.79
CA VAL A 238 0.58 15.16 -15.03
C VAL A 238 0.91 14.82 -13.58
N LEU A 239 2.01 15.36 -13.07
CA LEU A 239 2.44 15.10 -11.69
C LEU A 239 1.58 15.89 -10.69
N GLU A 240 1.18 15.25 -9.61
CA GLU A 240 0.36 15.82 -8.56
C GLU A 240 0.95 15.46 -7.19
N SER A 241 1.03 16.45 -6.30
CA SER A 241 1.36 16.23 -4.88
C SER A 241 0.15 15.70 -4.12
N ARG A 242 0.33 14.65 -3.32
CA ARG A 242 -0.70 14.11 -2.41
C ARG A 242 -0.11 13.92 -1.01
N PRO A 243 -0.96 13.86 0.04
CA PRO A 243 -0.46 13.69 1.42
C PRO A 243 0.43 12.46 1.65
N TRP A 244 0.26 11.43 0.81
CA TRP A 244 0.96 10.14 0.92
C TRP A 244 2.09 9.96 -0.09
N GLY A 245 2.41 11.01 -0.88
CA GLY A 245 3.48 11.00 -1.88
C GLY A 245 3.03 11.54 -3.24
N TRP A 246 3.85 11.30 -4.26
CA TRP A 246 3.65 11.82 -5.61
C TRP A 246 2.81 10.88 -6.47
N ALA A 247 1.84 11.45 -7.18
CA ALA A 247 1.00 10.73 -8.12
C ALA A 247 1.14 11.29 -9.54
N LEU A 248 1.03 10.42 -10.54
CA LEU A 248 0.96 10.80 -11.94
C LEU A 248 -0.45 10.51 -12.45
N GLN A 249 -1.18 11.58 -12.77
CA GLN A 249 -2.49 11.52 -13.41
C GLN A 249 -2.28 11.11 -14.87
N LEU A 250 -2.52 9.84 -15.18
CA LEU A 250 -2.18 9.28 -16.50
C LEU A 250 -2.96 9.98 -17.60
N THR A 251 -2.29 10.26 -18.72
CA THR A 251 -2.91 10.77 -19.96
C THR A 251 -2.84 9.77 -21.10
N GLU A 252 -1.99 8.75 -20.97
CA GLU A 252 -1.75 7.72 -21.98
C GLU A 252 -1.87 6.32 -21.36
N ALA A 253 -2.18 5.33 -22.20
CA ALA A 253 -2.29 3.95 -21.75
C ALA A 253 -0.91 3.32 -21.51
N LEU A 254 -0.82 2.49 -20.48
CA LEU A 254 0.41 1.79 -20.11
C LEU A 254 0.64 0.57 -20.99
N HIS A 255 1.92 0.25 -21.19
CA HIS A 255 2.35 -1.01 -21.77
C HIS A 255 2.94 -1.91 -20.69
N VAL A 256 2.38 -3.12 -20.54
CA VAL A 256 2.98 -4.16 -19.69
C VAL A 256 4.13 -4.81 -20.46
N GLN A 257 5.35 -4.29 -20.25
CA GLN A 257 6.54 -4.76 -20.94
C GLN A 257 6.90 -6.21 -20.58
N SER A 258 6.77 -6.57 -19.30
CA SER A 258 6.99 -7.95 -18.86
C SER A 258 6.25 -8.23 -17.55
N GLN A 259 5.75 -9.46 -17.41
CA GLN A 259 5.19 -9.93 -16.14
C GLN A 259 6.28 -10.50 -15.24
N ALA A 260 6.25 -10.16 -13.95
CA ALA A 260 7.12 -10.81 -12.97
C ALA A 260 6.97 -12.34 -13.06
N PRO A 261 8.05 -13.13 -12.91
CA PRO A 261 7.91 -14.58 -12.88
C PRO A 261 7.04 -15.02 -11.70
N ARG A 262 6.31 -16.11 -11.87
CA ARG A 262 5.68 -16.84 -10.77
C ARG A 262 6.51 -18.11 -10.55
N PRO A 263 7.39 -18.15 -9.54
CA PRO A 263 8.16 -19.35 -9.24
C PRO A 263 7.24 -20.54 -9.02
N ALA A 264 7.63 -21.71 -9.50
CA ALA A 264 6.97 -22.95 -9.11
C ALA A 264 7.11 -23.13 -7.59
N PRO A 265 6.10 -23.72 -6.92
CA PRO A 265 6.27 -24.07 -5.52
C PRO A 265 7.50 -24.98 -5.37
N PRO A 266 8.28 -24.84 -4.27
CA PRO A 266 9.39 -25.76 -4.02
C PRO A 266 8.88 -27.19 -3.98
N ALA A 267 9.70 -28.14 -4.43
CA ALA A 267 9.36 -29.55 -4.33
C ALA A 267 9.02 -29.89 -2.87
N PRO A 268 8.00 -30.74 -2.63
CA PRO A 268 7.67 -31.14 -1.28
C PRO A 268 8.91 -31.75 -0.63
N PRO A 269 9.31 -31.31 0.57
CA PRO A 269 10.43 -31.94 1.26
C PRO A 269 10.10 -33.41 1.53
N ASN A 270 11.11 -34.27 1.60
CA ASN A 270 10.99 -35.58 2.20
C ASN A 270 10.76 -35.41 3.71
N GLY A 271 9.53 -35.12 4.13
CA GLY A 271 9.22 -34.79 5.51
C GLY A 271 7.88 -34.10 5.68
N LEU A 272 7.73 -33.45 6.84
CA LEU A 272 6.54 -32.68 7.16
C LEU A 272 6.60 -31.27 6.54
N ARG A 273 5.45 -30.78 6.07
CA ARG A 273 5.27 -29.42 5.58
C ARG A 273 4.63 -28.57 6.68
N VAL A 274 5.35 -27.55 7.13
CA VAL A 274 4.82 -26.56 8.09
C VAL A 274 4.71 -25.22 7.38
N ALA A 275 3.57 -24.56 7.51
CA ALA A 275 3.31 -23.26 6.91
C ALA A 275 2.77 -22.27 7.95
N SER A 276 2.93 -20.97 7.67
CA SER A 276 2.20 -19.90 8.36
C SER A 276 1.33 -19.16 7.35
N PHE A 277 0.09 -18.85 7.71
CA PHE A 277 -0.83 -18.18 6.81
C PHE A 277 -1.70 -17.17 7.55
N ASN A 278 -1.51 -15.89 7.24
CA ASN A 278 -2.43 -14.84 7.66
C ASN A 278 -3.68 -14.87 6.78
N VAL A 279 -4.84 -15.02 7.41
CA VAL A 279 -6.14 -15.17 6.74
C VAL A 279 -6.96 -13.87 6.61
N LEU A 280 -6.33 -12.72 6.90
CA LEU A 280 -6.88 -11.36 6.78
C LEU A 280 -8.19 -11.16 7.54
N ASN A 281 -8.15 -11.27 8.87
CA ASN A 281 -9.31 -11.17 9.76
C ASN A 281 -10.45 -12.11 9.32
N TYR A 282 -10.31 -13.40 9.58
CA TYR A 282 -11.37 -14.37 9.32
C TYR A 282 -12.36 -14.40 10.50
N PHE A 283 -13.50 -13.75 10.31
CA PHE A 283 -14.60 -13.62 11.27
C PHE A 283 -15.86 -14.24 10.69
N ASN A 284 -16.57 -15.05 11.47
CA ASN A 284 -17.71 -15.83 10.96
C ASN A 284 -19.09 -15.39 11.51
N GLY A 285 -19.15 -14.22 12.16
CA GLY A 285 -20.37 -13.71 12.76
C GLY A 285 -20.73 -14.55 13.98
N ASN A 286 -21.97 -15.06 14.04
CA ASN A 286 -22.37 -15.98 15.12
C ASN A 286 -22.15 -17.48 14.83
N GLY A 287 -21.44 -17.81 13.74
CA GLY A 287 -21.26 -19.19 13.30
C GLY A 287 -22.55 -19.91 12.92
N ARG A 288 -23.61 -19.15 12.64
CA ARG A 288 -24.93 -19.62 12.15
C ARG A 288 -25.42 -18.85 10.93
N GLY A 289 -24.55 -18.04 10.32
CA GLY A 289 -24.84 -17.25 9.13
C GLY A 289 -25.44 -15.86 9.39
N GLY A 290 -25.49 -15.40 10.65
CA GLY A 290 -25.94 -14.06 11.05
C GLY A 290 -24.84 -13.21 11.70
N ASP A 291 -25.24 -12.08 12.29
CA ASP A 291 -24.38 -11.11 13.01
C ASP A 291 -23.29 -10.44 12.16
N PHE A 292 -23.72 -9.97 10.99
CA PHE A 292 -22.94 -9.12 10.10
C PHE A 292 -23.45 -7.66 10.16
N PRO A 293 -22.57 -6.65 9.96
CA PRO A 293 -21.12 -6.79 9.81
C PRO A 293 -20.45 -7.18 11.12
N THR A 294 -19.42 -8.01 11.04
CA THR A 294 -18.55 -8.33 12.17
C THR A 294 -17.67 -7.12 12.52
N GLU A 295 -17.00 -7.16 13.68
CA GLU A 295 -16.06 -6.10 14.08
C GLU A 295 -14.93 -5.91 13.05
N ARG A 296 -14.41 -7.02 12.51
CA ARG A 296 -13.37 -7.06 11.48
C ARG A 296 -13.68 -8.13 10.43
N GLY A 297 -13.00 -8.10 9.29
CA GLY A 297 -13.16 -9.12 8.25
C GLY A 297 -14.37 -8.88 7.34
N ALA A 298 -15.06 -9.96 6.96
CA ALA A 298 -16.19 -9.93 6.05
C ALA A 298 -17.38 -9.15 6.63
N ARG A 299 -17.95 -8.22 5.86
CA ARG A 299 -19.11 -7.41 6.28
C ARG A 299 -20.44 -8.08 6.00
N THR A 300 -20.45 -9.17 5.24
CA THR A 300 -21.64 -9.95 4.88
C THR A 300 -21.32 -11.44 4.80
N ALA A 301 -22.35 -12.29 4.93
CA ALA A 301 -22.21 -13.73 4.74
C ALA A 301 -21.67 -14.09 3.33
N ALA A 302 -22.04 -13.33 2.30
CA ALA A 302 -21.54 -13.52 0.94
C ALA A 302 -20.04 -13.18 0.83
N GLU A 303 -19.57 -12.14 1.52
CA GLU A 303 -18.14 -11.83 1.63
C GLU A 303 -17.38 -12.91 2.39
N LEU A 304 -17.94 -13.41 3.49
CA LEU A 304 -17.35 -14.53 4.24
C LEU A 304 -17.18 -15.76 3.36
N GLN A 305 -18.21 -16.13 2.59
CA GLN A 305 -18.13 -17.27 1.68
C GLN A 305 -17.00 -17.09 0.65
N ARG A 306 -16.84 -15.88 0.09
CA ARG A 306 -15.73 -15.57 -0.82
C ARG A 306 -14.37 -15.65 -0.13
N GLN A 307 -14.23 -15.10 1.07
CA GLN A 307 -12.99 -15.15 1.85
C GLN A 307 -12.62 -16.59 2.21
N ARG A 308 -13.57 -17.36 2.76
CA ARG A 308 -13.42 -18.77 3.12
C ARG A 308 -12.99 -19.61 1.92
N GLY A 309 -13.64 -19.44 0.77
CA GLY A 309 -13.28 -20.15 -0.46
C GLY A 309 -11.83 -19.89 -0.91
N LYS A 310 -11.34 -18.64 -0.79
CA LYS A 310 -9.95 -18.28 -1.08
C LYS A 310 -8.97 -18.91 -0.09
N ILE A 311 -9.28 -18.87 1.20
CA ILE A 311 -8.45 -19.46 2.26
C ILE A 311 -8.34 -20.97 2.08
N ILE A 312 -9.46 -21.66 1.86
CA ILE A 312 -9.50 -23.11 1.62
C ILE A 312 -8.67 -23.47 0.39
N THR A 313 -8.87 -22.77 -0.72
CA THR A 313 -8.08 -22.99 -1.95
C THR A 313 -6.58 -22.87 -1.67
N ALA A 314 -6.17 -21.86 -0.91
CA ALA A 314 -4.77 -21.65 -0.54
C ALA A 314 -4.22 -22.77 0.36
N ILE A 315 -4.93 -23.14 1.44
CA ILE A 315 -4.49 -24.21 2.37
C ILE A 315 -4.42 -25.56 1.64
N THR A 316 -5.37 -25.86 0.77
CA THR A 316 -5.37 -27.07 -0.05
C THR A 316 -4.16 -27.12 -0.98
N ALA A 317 -3.83 -26.02 -1.65
CA ALA A 317 -2.67 -25.93 -2.53
C ALA A 317 -1.33 -26.01 -1.78
N LEU A 318 -1.26 -25.51 -0.53
CA LEU A 318 -0.08 -25.61 0.31
C LEU A 318 0.27 -27.06 0.68
N GLN A 319 -0.74 -27.93 0.82
CA GLN A 319 -0.60 -29.32 1.25
C GLN A 319 0.25 -29.45 2.53
N ALA A 320 0.07 -28.52 3.47
CA ALA A 320 0.81 -28.50 4.71
C ALA A 320 0.27 -29.55 5.70
N ASP A 321 1.16 -30.12 6.50
CA ASP A 321 0.79 -31.00 7.61
C ASP A 321 0.41 -30.22 8.86
N ILE A 322 1.00 -29.02 9.04
CA ILE A 322 0.68 -28.08 10.10
C ILE A 322 0.61 -26.67 9.50
N VAL A 323 -0.43 -25.91 9.82
CA VAL A 323 -0.56 -24.49 9.44
C VAL A 323 -0.78 -23.63 10.68
N ALA A 324 0.13 -22.68 10.89
CA ALA A 324 -0.06 -21.58 11.83
C ALA A 324 -0.92 -20.49 11.17
N LEU A 325 -2.19 -20.43 11.56
CA LEU A 325 -3.13 -19.43 11.09
C LEU A 325 -2.99 -18.15 11.92
N LEU A 326 -2.91 -17.01 11.25
CA LEU A 326 -2.88 -15.68 11.88
C LEU A 326 -4.16 -14.93 11.51
N GLU A 327 -4.70 -14.15 12.44
CA GLU A 327 -5.92 -13.36 12.24
C GLU A 327 -7.23 -14.17 12.16
N ILE A 328 -7.32 -15.23 12.96
CA ILE A 328 -8.61 -15.91 13.23
C ILE A 328 -9.35 -15.12 14.31
N GLU A 329 -10.66 -14.94 14.18
CA GLU A 329 -11.50 -14.37 15.23
C GLU A 329 -11.28 -15.07 16.59
N ASN A 330 -11.22 -14.27 17.65
CA ASN A 330 -11.01 -14.76 19.01
C ASN A 330 -12.35 -15.01 19.72
N ASP A 331 -13.08 -16.03 19.27
CA ASP A 331 -14.41 -16.42 19.74
C ASP A 331 -14.41 -17.80 20.45
N GLY A 332 -13.24 -18.24 20.90
CA GLY A 332 -13.03 -19.52 21.58
C GLY A 332 -13.01 -20.73 20.64
N ASP A 333 -13.15 -21.95 21.19
CA ASP A 333 -13.03 -23.21 20.43
C ASP A 333 -14.36 -23.97 20.32
N GLY A 334 -15.48 -23.28 20.56
CA GLY A 334 -16.81 -23.88 20.47
C GLY A 334 -17.17 -24.26 19.04
N LYS A 335 -18.23 -25.06 18.86
CA LYS A 335 -18.70 -25.54 17.55
C LYS A 335 -19.10 -24.45 16.54
N HIS A 336 -19.34 -23.22 17.03
CA HIS A 336 -19.68 -22.06 16.21
C HIS A 336 -18.50 -21.12 15.99
N SER A 337 -17.33 -21.44 16.56
CA SER A 337 -16.15 -20.59 16.42
C SER A 337 -15.65 -20.51 14.99
N ALA A 338 -15.01 -19.40 14.64
CA ALA A 338 -14.41 -19.18 13.33
C ALA A 338 -13.40 -20.29 12.97
N ILE A 339 -12.59 -20.77 13.93
CA ILE A 339 -11.66 -21.88 13.67
C ILE A 339 -12.39 -23.20 13.38
N ALA A 340 -13.44 -23.51 14.12
CA ALA A 340 -14.20 -24.75 13.94
C ALA A 340 -14.90 -24.75 12.59
N GLU A 341 -15.50 -23.63 12.19
CA GLU A 341 -16.13 -23.47 10.89
C GLU A 341 -15.10 -23.60 9.75
N LEU A 342 -13.95 -22.94 9.85
CA LEU A 342 -12.92 -23.00 8.82
C LEU A 342 -12.38 -24.41 8.62
N VAL A 343 -12.07 -25.13 9.72
CA VAL A 343 -11.57 -26.51 9.66
C VAL A 343 -12.64 -27.46 9.12
N ALA A 344 -13.90 -27.31 9.54
CA ALA A 344 -15.00 -28.11 9.01
C ALA A 344 -15.17 -27.91 7.50
N ALA A 345 -15.19 -26.66 7.03
CA ALA A 345 -15.31 -26.35 5.61
C ALA A 345 -14.09 -26.82 4.80
N LEU A 346 -12.88 -26.71 5.35
CA LEU A 346 -11.66 -27.24 4.75
C LEU A 346 -11.74 -28.76 4.57
N ASN A 347 -12.07 -29.50 5.63
CA ASN A 347 -12.20 -30.95 5.56
C ASN A 347 -13.30 -31.37 4.59
N GLN A 348 -14.45 -30.69 4.60
CA GLN A 348 -15.53 -30.95 3.64
C GLN A 348 -15.05 -30.77 2.19
N SER A 349 -14.26 -29.72 1.91
CA SER A 349 -13.73 -29.48 0.56
C SER A 349 -12.73 -30.53 0.08
N LEU A 350 -12.09 -31.25 1.02
CA LEU A 350 -11.11 -32.29 0.75
C LEU A 350 -11.73 -33.69 0.64
N GLY A 351 -13.02 -33.85 0.97
CA GLY A 351 -13.70 -35.15 0.98
C GLY A 351 -12.97 -36.15 1.88
N ASP A 352 -12.70 -37.34 1.35
CA ASP A 352 -12.01 -38.43 2.08
C ASP A 352 -10.57 -38.07 2.50
N ALA A 353 -9.96 -37.05 1.88
CA ALA A 353 -8.64 -36.54 2.27
C ALA A 353 -8.70 -35.46 3.38
N GLY A 354 -9.91 -35.13 3.85
CA GLY A 354 -10.16 -34.19 4.94
C GLY A 354 -9.79 -34.79 6.29
N ASP A 355 -8.70 -34.29 6.89
CA ASP A 355 -8.16 -34.81 8.15
C ASP A 355 -7.49 -33.74 9.03
N TYR A 356 -7.85 -32.47 8.80
CA TYR A 356 -7.38 -31.41 9.67
C TYR A 356 -8.15 -31.42 11.00
N ASP A 357 -7.41 -31.30 12.10
CA ASP A 357 -7.92 -30.89 13.41
C ASP A 357 -7.16 -29.62 13.84
N TRP A 358 -7.50 -29.06 14.99
CA TRP A 358 -6.85 -27.87 15.51
C TRP A 358 -6.50 -28.00 16.99
N VAL A 359 -5.51 -27.23 17.38
CA VAL A 359 -5.08 -27.11 18.78
C VAL A 359 -6.08 -26.24 19.54
N ARG A 360 -6.67 -26.79 20.61
CA ARG A 360 -7.65 -26.08 21.46
C ARG A 360 -6.92 -25.38 22.58
N VAL A 361 -7.15 -24.07 22.73
CA VAL A 361 -6.53 -23.21 23.74
C VAL A 361 -7.56 -22.65 24.73
N GLY A 362 -8.85 -22.80 24.44
CA GLY A 362 -9.93 -22.28 25.26
C GLY A 362 -9.82 -20.77 25.46
N LYS A 363 -9.98 -20.34 26.72
CA LYS A 363 -9.96 -18.94 27.13
C LYS A 363 -8.55 -18.34 27.22
N ASP A 364 -7.50 -19.12 26.97
CA ASP A 364 -6.10 -18.70 27.13
C ASP A 364 -5.51 -17.98 25.91
N SER A 365 -6.32 -17.69 24.90
CA SER A 365 -5.95 -17.01 23.65
C SER A 365 -5.78 -15.48 23.75
N GLY A 366 -6.00 -14.91 24.94
CA GLY A 366 -5.91 -13.46 25.18
C GLY A 366 -7.22 -12.72 24.86
N SER A 367 -7.15 -11.38 24.87
CA SER A 367 -8.33 -10.50 24.74
C SER A 367 -8.42 -9.72 23.42
N ASP A 368 -7.41 -9.79 22.53
CA ASP A 368 -7.50 -9.16 21.20
C ASP A 368 -8.60 -9.84 20.37
N ALA A 369 -9.29 -9.07 19.52
CA ALA A 369 -10.37 -9.59 18.66
C ALA A 369 -9.89 -10.69 17.69
N ILE A 370 -8.59 -10.79 17.44
CA ILE A 370 -7.99 -11.89 16.68
C ILE A 370 -6.93 -12.64 17.47
N ARG A 371 -6.79 -13.93 17.16
CA ARG A 371 -5.80 -14.83 17.73
C ARG A 371 -5.00 -15.57 16.65
N VAL A 372 -3.93 -16.23 17.10
CA VAL A 372 -3.25 -17.26 16.31
C VAL A 372 -3.92 -18.62 16.56
N ALA A 373 -3.85 -19.52 15.59
CA ALA A 373 -4.31 -20.89 15.72
C ALA A 373 -3.35 -21.87 15.02
N LEU A 374 -3.35 -23.14 15.43
CA LEU A 374 -2.63 -24.21 14.76
C LEU A 374 -3.63 -25.26 14.28
N ILE A 375 -3.68 -25.49 12.97
CA ILE A 375 -4.38 -26.64 12.37
C ILE A 375 -3.35 -27.67 11.91
N TYR A 376 -3.70 -28.96 11.96
CA TYR A 376 -2.77 -30.04 11.65
C TYR A 376 -3.49 -31.28 11.09
N ARG A 377 -2.79 -32.07 10.27
CA ARG A 377 -3.27 -33.36 9.74
C ARG A 377 -3.02 -34.49 10.73
N ARG A 378 -4.08 -35.12 11.25
CA ARG A 378 -3.97 -36.15 12.30
C ARG A 378 -3.24 -37.43 11.83
N GLN A 379 -3.31 -37.75 10.55
CA GLN A 379 -2.61 -38.90 9.95
C GLN A 379 -1.09 -38.69 9.89
N ASN A 380 -0.61 -37.45 9.88
CA ASN A 380 0.81 -37.13 9.67
C ASN A 380 1.51 -36.70 10.97
N VAL A 381 0.77 -36.11 11.91
CA VAL A 381 1.30 -35.72 13.22
C VAL A 381 0.31 -36.00 14.35
N GLN A 382 0.85 -36.31 15.53
CA GLN A 382 0.11 -36.38 16.79
C GLN A 382 0.58 -35.28 17.74
N MET A 383 -0.36 -34.70 18.50
CA MET A 383 -0.03 -33.75 19.57
C MET A 383 0.64 -34.48 20.74
N LEU A 384 1.68 -33.89 21.32
CA LEU A 384 2.32 -34.34 22.55
C LEU A 384 2.07 -33.31 23.66
N GLY A 385 1.28 -33.71 24.65
CA GLY A 385 0.90 -32.87 25.78
C GLY A 385 -0.01 -31.69 25.41
N GLU A 386 -0.32 -30.89 26.43
CA GLU A 386 -1.16 -29.70 26.30
C GLU A 386 -0.44 -28.56 25.58
N PRO A 387 -1.17 -27.68 24.87
CA PRO A 387 -0.60 -26.48 24.29
C PRO A 387 -0.13 -25.50 25.38
N ALA A 388 0.88 -24.71 25.03
CA ALA A 388 1.39 -23.63 25.86
C ALA A 388 1.11 -22.27 25.22
N VAL A 389 0.75 -21.30 26.04
CA VAL A 389 0.59 -19.90 25.65
C VAL A 389 1.53 -18.99 26.44
N LEU A 390 1.92 -17.86 25.87
CA LEU A 390 2.75 -16.87 26.56
C LEU A 390 1.97 -15.57 26.76
N LYS A 391 1.42 -15.38 27.97
CA LYS A 391 0.60 -14.21 28.34
C LYS A 391 1.35 -13.15 29.16
N ALA A 392 2.65 -13.34 29.35
CA ALA A 392 3.51 -12.39 30.07
C ALA A 392 4.10 -11.36 29.10
N ALA A 393 4.58 -10.24 29.62
CA ALA A 393 5.29 -9.22 28.87
C ALA A 393 6.37 -9.82 27.92
N PRO A 394 6.47 -9.31 26.68
CA PRO A 394 5.73 -8.18 26.11
C PRO A 394 4.39 -8.58 25.46
N PHE A 395 3.84 -9.77 25.72
CA PHE A 395 2.60 -10.26 25.09
C PHE A 395 1.34 -10.04 25.94
N ASP A 396 1.47 -9.34 27.05
CA ASP A 396 0.39 -9.02 27.98
C ASP A 396 -0.45 -7.81 27.56
N ASP A 397 0.03 -7.00 26.62
CA ASP A 397 -0.67 -5.80 26.11
C ASP A 397 -0.55 -5.66 24.58
N LEU A 398 -1.63 -5.24 23.90
CA LEU A 398 -1.73 -4.97 22.44
C LEU A 398 -1.29 -6.08 21.47
N HIS A 399 -0.87 -7.23 21.98
CA HIS A 399 -0.28 -8.34 21.24
C HIS A 399 -1.21 -9.57 21.23
N ARG A 400 -1.01 -10.43 20.22
CA ARG A 400 -1.73 -11.69 20.11
C ARG A 400 -0.89 -12.73 20.84
N VAL A 401 -1.53 -13.38 21.82
CA VAL A 401 -0.88 -14.37 22.68
C VAL A 401 -0.25 -15.48 21.81
N PRO A 402 1.07 -15.68 21.87
CA PRO A 402 1.73 -16.78 21.17
C PRO A 402 1.18 -18.14 21.58
N LEU A 403 1.11 -19.06 20.62
CA LEU A 403 0.68 -20.44 20.82
C LEU A 403 1.80 -21.41 20.44
N ALA A 404 2.22 -22.25 21.38
CA ALA A 404 3.14 -23.34 21.15
C ALA A 404 2.45 -24.71 21.30
N GLN A 405 2.68 -25.61 20.35
CA GLN A 405 2.28 -27.01 20.45
C GLN A 405 3.45 -27.92 20.04
N THR A 406 3.68 -28.97 20.84
CA THR A 406 4.62 -30.03 20.47
C THR A 406 3.88 -31.11 19.70
N PHE A 407 4.44 -31.51 18.57
CA PHE A 407 3.95 -32.58 17.71
C PHE A 407 5.00 -33.68 17.59
N ALA A 408 4.57 -34.91 17.31
CA ALA A 408 5.44 -35.96 16.80
C ALA A 408 4.95 -36.43 15.43
N SER A 409 5.89 -36.67 14.50
CA SER A 409 5.54 -37.29 13.22
C SER A 409 5.05 -38.72 13.44
N THR A 410 3.94 -39.09 12.80
CA THR A 410 3.43 -40.47 12.83
C THR A 410 4.35 -41.46 12.10
N LYS A 411 5.21 -40.98 11.19
CA LYS A 411 6.11 -41.82 10.39
C LYS A 411 7.35 -42.29 11.16
N ASN A 412 7.96 -41.41 11.96
CA ASN A 412 9.25 -41.68 12.61
C ASN A 412 9.31 -41.31 14.10
N LEU A 413 8.19 -40.86 14.68
CA LEU A 413 8.03 -40.47 16.09
C LEU A 413 8.96 -39.33 16.56
N GLN A 414 9.61 -38.62 15.64
CA GLN A 414 10.41 -37.45 15.99
C GLN A 414 9.50 -36.31 16.45
N ALA A 415 9.80 -35.78 17.63
CA ALA A 415 9.07 -34.68 18.24
C ALA A 415 9.70 -33.32 17.88
N PHE A 416 8.85 -32.31 17.69
CA PHE A 416 9.24 -30.93 17.44
C PHE A 416 8.13 -29.98 17.94
N THR A 417 8.48 -28.75 18.26
CA THR A 417 7.53 -27.74 18.73
C THR A 417 7.32 -26.68 17.66
N VAL A 418 6.06 -26.36 17.36
CA VAL A 418 5.67 -25.25 16.50
C VAL A 418 5.17 -24.11 17.37
N ILE A 419 5.66 -22.90 17.14
CA ILE A 419 5.25 -21.69 17.85
C ILE A 419 4.67 -20.70 16.84
N ALA A 420 3.37 -20.42 16.96
CA ALA A 420 2.68 -19.40 16.19
C ALA A 420 2.78 -18.05 16.91
N ASN A 421 3.26 -17.03 16.20
CA ASN A 421 3.36 -15.65 16.69
C ASN A 421 2.72 -14.70 15.69
N HIS A 422 1.97 -13.71 16.18
CA HIS A 422 1.46 -12.61 15.37
C HIS A 422 1.75 -11.28 16.08
N TRP A 423 2.87 -10.67 15.68
CA TRP A 423 3.32 -9.39 16.22
C TRP A 423 2.40 -8.23 15.81
N LYS A 424 2.30 -7.23 16.69
CA LYS A 424 1.63 -5.98 16.39
C LYS A 424 2.35 -5.26 15.23
N SER A 425 1.58 -4.68 14.31
CA SER A 425 2.12 -3.86 13.23
C SER A 425 2.90 -2.67 13.80
N LYS A 426 3.96 -2.24 13.10
CA LYS A 426 4.76 -1.06 13.46
C LYS A 426 4.02 0.27 13.21
N GLY A 427 2.90 0.24 12.48
CA GLY A 427 2.13 1.46 12.15
C GLY A 427 1.27 1.94 13.32
N GLY A 428 1.30 3.25 13.59
CA GLY A 428 0.48 3.89 14.62
C GLY A 428 1.01 3.73 16.06
N CYS A 429 2.29 3.40 16.23
CA CYS A 429 2.95 3.32 17.52
C CYS A 429 4.04 4.40 17.60
N GLU A 430 3.83 5.42 18.43
CA GLU A 430 4.80 6.51 18.64
C GLU A 430 5.94 6.09 19.59
N GLU A 431 5.73 5.04 20.39
CA GLU A 431 6.62 4.59 21.48
C GLU A 431 7.17 3.17 21.28
N ALA A 432 7.60 2.82 20.06
CA ALA A 432 8.25 1.53 19.83
C ALA A 432 9.68 1.54 20.43
N GLU A 433 9.89 0.87 21.57
CA GLU A 433 11.23 0.63 22.11
C GLU A 433 12.02 -0.40 21.27
N VAL A 434 13.35 -0.36 21.39
CA VAL A 434 14.30 -1.19 20.63
C VAL A 434 13.97 -2.68 20.78
N ALA A 435 14.18 -3.44 19.70
CA ALA A 435 13.85 -4.86 19.57
C ALA A 435 14.15 -5.71 20.83
N ILE A 436 13.11 -6.27 21.44
CA ILE A 436 13.25 -7.25 22.53
C ILE A 436 13.58 -8.61 21.92
N ALA A 437 14.76 -9.15 22.23
CA ALA A 437 15.11 -10.53 21.94
C ALA A 437 14.36 -11.46 22.91
N ILE A 438 13.32 -12.14 22.43
CA ILE A 438 12.58 -13.11 23.26
C ILE A 438 13.20 -14.49 23.11
N ARG A 439 13.73 -15.02 24.21
CA ARG A 439 14.30 -16.37 24.27
C ARG A 439 13.25 -17.34 24.81
N VAL A 440 12.62 -18.11 23.93
CA VAL A 440 11.69 -19.18 24.35
C VAL A 440 12.50 -20.40 24.75
N THR A 441 12.44 -20.79 26.03
CA THR A 441 13.06 -22.03 26.53
C THR A 441 11.99 -23.08 26.77
N VAL A 442 11.89 -24.09 25.90
CA VAL A 442 11.00 -25.23 26.09
C VAL A 442 11.70 -26.24 27.01
N ARG A 443 11.23 -26.38 28.26
CA ARG A 443 11.66 -27.47 29.16
C ARG A 443 10.62 -28.59 29.13
N GLY A 444 10.90 -29.67 28.40
CA GLY A 444 10.08 -30.88 28.45
C GLY A 444 10.23 -31.58 29.80
N ALA A 445 9.17 -31.62 30.61
CA ALA A 445 9.09 -32.50 31.75
C ALA A 445 8.73 -33.92 31.26
N GLY A 446 9.74 -34.79 31.18
CA GLY A 446 9.53 -36.23 30.98
C GLY A 446 9.96 -36.76 29.63
N MET A 447 11.27 -36.85 29.41
CA MET A 447 11.94 -38.03 28.84
C MET A 447 13.45 -37.81 28.94
N ARG A 448 14.08 -38.45 29.92
CA ARG A 448 15.53 -38.48 30.05
C ARG A 448 16.11 -39.43 29.01
N ARG A 449 16.36 -38.95 27.79
CA ARG A 449 17.47 -39.31 26.87
C ARG A 449 17.17 -38.81 25.46
N ALA A 450 18.19 -38.24 24.81
CA ALA A 450 18.17 -37.39 23.60
C ALA A 450 17.46 -36.05 23.89
N TRP A 451 18.09 -34.88 23.78
CA TRP A 451 18.78 -34.32 22.62
C TRP A 451 19.84 -33.30 23.07
N ARG A 452 21.05 -33.37 22.48
CA ARG A 452 22.03 -32.28 22.43
C ARG A 452 22.31 -32.01 20.94
N GLN A 453 21.47 -31.21 20.29
CA GLN A 453 21.75 -30.63 18.98
C GLN A 453 21.12 -29.23 18.96
N PRO A 454 21.86 -28.17 18.58
CA PRO A 454 21.26 -26.86 18.33
C PRO A 454 20.34 -26.96 17.11
N VAL A 455 19.10 -26.49 17.23
CA VAL A 455 18.15 -26.39 16.12
C VAL A 455 18.37 -25.07 15.40
N HIS A 456 18.76 -25.13 14.13
CA HIS A 456 18.82 -23.97 13.23
C HIS A 456 17.44 -23.73 12.61
N TRP A 457 16.91 -22.52 12.79
CA TRP A 457 15.62 -22.10 12.23
C TRP A 457 15.84 -21.30 10.95
N THR A 458 15.03 -21.59 9.92
CA THR A 458 14.94 -20.76 8.71
C THR A 458 13.48 -20.31 8.59
N VAL A 459 13.24 -19.00 8.62
CA VAL A 459 11.91 -18.41 8.37
C VAL A 459 11.87 -17.94 6.92
N GLY A 460 11.00 -18.52 6.10
CA GLY A 460 10.68 -18.01 4.77
C GLY A 460 9.42 -17.15 4.83
N SER A 461 9.48 -15.89 4.38
CA SER A 461 8.32 -15.01 4.27
C SER A 461 7.80 -14.93 2.84
N GLN A 462 6.48 -15.12 2.69
CA GLN A 462 5.69 -14.46 1.64
C GLN A 462 4.48 -13.86 2.35
N ALA A 463 4.57 -12.58 2.72
CA ALA A 463 3.46 -11.81 3.25
C ALA A 463 3.29 -10.54 2.42
N THR A 464 2.15 -10.43 1.75
CA THR A 464 1.67 -9.18 1.15
C THR A 464 1.08 -8.29 2.25
N ARG A 465 1.54 -7.03 2.30
CA ARG A 465 1.12 -5.88 3.12
C ARG A 465 0.59 -6.19 4.54
N ARG A 466 1.40 -5.75 5.52
CA ARG A 466 1.10 -5.47 6.96
C ARG A 466 1.58 -6.44 8.03
N GLN A 467 2.24 -7.54 7.71
CA GLN A 467 2.99 -8.33 8.70
C GLN A 467 4.37 -8.67 8.18
N GLN A 468 5.39 -8.09 8.81
CA GLN A 468 6.78 -8.44 8.57
C GLN A 468 7.47 -8.58 9.93
N ALA A 469 7.90 -9.80 10.24
CA ALA A 469 8.63 -10.14 11.45
C ALA A 469 10.08 -9.63 11.39
N MET A 470 10.63 -9.31 12.56
CA MET A 470 12.01 -8.87 12.76
C MET A 470 13.00 -10.00 12.42
N ARG A 471 14.13 -9.64 11.78
CA ARG A 471 15.31 -10.50 11.70
C ARG A 471 15.86 -10.77 13.10
N ALA A 472 16.06 -12.04 13.46
CA ALA A 472 16.94 -12.40 14.56
C ALA A 472 18.40 -12.31 14.09
N ILE A 473 19.22 -11.61 14.87
CA ILE A 473 20.68 -11.61 14.75
C ILE A 473 21.19 -12.93 15.35
N TRP A 474 22.15 -13.56 14.67
CA TRP A 474 22.74 -14.86 15.00
C TRP A 474 23.49 -14.87 16.33
#